data_AF-A0A351WRV2-F1
#
_entry.id   AF-A0A351WRV2-F1
#
_cell.length_a   1.000
_cell.length_b   1.000
_cell.length_c   1.000
_cell.angle_alpha   90.00
_cell.angle_beta   90.00
_cell.angle_gamma   90.00
#
_symmetry.space_group_name_H-M   'P 1'
#
loop_
_entity.id
_entity.type
_entity.pdbx_description
1 polymer ?
#
loop_
_entity_poly.entity_id
_entity_poly.type
_entity_poly.pdbx_seq_one_letter_code
_entity_poly.pdbx_strand_id
1 'polypeptide(L)'
;MTAYKSILITAVLALSVSTPALASYQEMVLADTPEAYWRLGESSGTIAYDSSGHGHNATYSGPTLGEPGAMAGDSDTAVLFDSSDLIQATGTYFIPNLDSWTVEAWVKAPSTSAQMPIVSWYAGGYALGHDGTYTLIIGDKGLPAYVIRDASGNSIAVTGTTPVTDSIWHHLVGVLDRQGGSVSLYVDGTEVASAPVTVLGLIADSLTIPLNVGEQYRDWAASPHFVGIMDEVAIYRSALSAERVSLHNAAGRGLAIDTDGDGVMDVLDKCPGTPLGLPVDAIGCIAYCPPPSKTEFDAALADALAAQSATVAGKDATISALNAEVNLLTAAVSSKDETIASLQTQISSLNATIAELQQQVTALKAQVSVMYTKEQLDQAVLSAQQSLVSTIPATLSGIFGDPAFALPGNSVTEQITALTSAIGSMPAGQIKKLQEQLTR
;
A
#
# COMPACT_ATOMS: atom_id res chain seq x y z
N MET A 1 -18.36 -37.52 7.84
CA MET A 1 -18.48 -38.25 6.56
C MET A 1 -19.43 -37.41 5.71
N THR A 2 -19.07 -36.69 4.65
CA THR A 2 -17.97 -36.81 3.68
C THR A 2 -17.97 -35.46 2.96
N ALA A 3 -17.00 -34.58 3.24
CA ALA A 3 -15.84 -34.32 2.38
C ALA A 3 -16.15 -33.66 1.01
N TYR A 4 -15.65 -32.43 0.89
CA TYR A 4 -14.93 -31.89 -0.28
C TYR A 4 -15.61 -31.94 -1.66
N LYS A 5 -16.11 -30.77 -2.10
CA LYS A 5 -16.05 -30.38 -3.52
C LYS A 5 -15.30 -29.06 -3.64
N SER A 6 -14.06 -29.22 -4.07
CA SER A 6 -13.04 -28.28 -4.48
C SER A 6 -13.54 -26.96 -5.08
N ILE A 7 -13.24 -25.85 -4.41
CA ILE A 7 -13.05 -24.55 -5.04
C ILE A 7 -11.53 -24.42 -5.25
N LEU A 8 -11.07 -24.84 -6.43
CA LEU A 8 -9.75 -24.48 -6.94
C LEU A 8 -9.87 -23.06 -7.49
N ILE A 9 -9.54 -22.05 -6.67
CA ILE A 9 -9.19 -20.72 -7.17
C ILE A 9 -7.80 -20.85 -7.77
N THR A 10 -7.73 -20.90 -9.09
CA THR A 10 -6.49 -20.75 -9.84
C THR A 10 -6.00 -19.32 -9.63
N ALA A 11 -5.10 -19.11 -8.66
CA ALA A 11 -4.30 -17.90 -8.60
C ALA A 11 -3.33 -17.94 -9.78
N VAL A 12 -3.71 -17.33 -10.90
CA VAL A 12 -2.76 -16.96 -11.94
C VAL A 12 -1.97 -15.79 -11.37
N LEU A 13 -0.83 -16.08 -10.72
CA LEU A 13 0.22 -15.09 -10.57
C LEU A 13 0.67 -14.76 -12.00
N ALA A 14 0.18 -13.65 -12.55
CA ALA A 14 0.88 -12.98 -13.60
C ALA A 14 2.18 -12.45 -12.96
N LEU A 15 3.26 -13.23 -13.05
CA LEU A 15 4.59 -12.65 -13.00
C LEU A 15 4.65 -11.70 -14.19
N SER A 16 4.42 -10.42 -13.94
CA SER A 16 4.90 -9.39 -14.83
C SER A 16 6.40 -9.57 -14.90
N VAL A 17 6.89 -10.19 -15.96
CA VAL A 17 8.28 -10.05 -16.37
C VAL A 17 8.40 -8.56 -16.65
N SER A 18 8.99 -7.80 -15.72
CA SER A 18 9.41 -6.44 -16.03
C SER A 18 10.43 -6.61 -17.15
N THR A 19 10.07 -6.19 -18.35
CA THR A 19 11.07 -5.98 -19.39
C THR A 19 12.12 -5.08 -18.77
N PRO A 20 13.40 -5.50 -18.71
CA PRO A 20 14.42 -4.68 -18.10
C PRO A 20 14.43 -3.34 -18.81
N ALA A 21 14.31 -2.27 -18.03
CA ALA A 21 14.34 -0.93 -18.57
C ALA A 21 15.79 -0.65 -18.99
N LEU A 22 15.99 -0.39 -20.27
CA LEU A 22 17.24 0.18 -20.75
C LEU A 22 17.43 1.51 -20.03
N ALA A 23 18.48 1.63 -19.21
CA ALA A 23 18.82 2.91 -18.61
C ALA A 23 19.23 3.86 -19.74
N SER A 24 18.56 5.01 -19.86
CA SER A 24 18.97 6.01 -20.84
C SER A 24 20.36 6.56 -20.47
N TYR A 25 21.11 7.01 -21.48
CA TYR A 25 22.42 7.63 -21.23
C TYR A 25 22.32 8.80 -20.25
N GLN A 26 21.29 9.64 -20.40
CA GLN A 26 21.02 10.76 -19.52
C GLN A 26 20.84 10.33 -18.06
N GLU A 27 20.08 9.26 -17.80
CA GLU A 27 19.89 8.74 -16.44
C GLU A 27 21.21 8.25 -15.83
N MET A 28 22.07 7.62 -16.63
CA MET A 28 23.38 7.14 -16.18
C MET A 28 24.31 8.28 -15.79
N VAL A 29 24.39 9.31 -16.65
CA VAL A 29 25.15 10.54 -16.35
C VAL A 29 24.62 11.19 -15.08
N LEU A 30 23.31 11.43 -14.97
CA LEU A 30 22.72 12.07 -13.80
C LEU A 30 22.89 11.28 -12.50
N ALA A 31 22.93 9.95 -12.57
CA ALA A 31 23.17 9.10 -11.40
C ALA A 31 24.58 9.28 -10.80
N ASP A 32 25.56 9.69 -11.62
CA ASP A 32 26.92 10.01 -11.18
C ASP A 32 27.10 11.49 -10.75
N THR A 33 25.99 12.24 -10.65
CA THR A 33 25.94 13.60 -10.10
C THR A 33 26.96 14.56 -10.74
N PRO A 34 26.86 14.83 -12.05
CA PRO A 34 27.78 15.75 -12.72
C PRO A 34 27.68 17.14 -12.10
N GLU A 35 28.81 17.85 -12.06
CA GLU A 35 28.82 19.27 -11.73
C GLU A 35 28.08 20.05 -12.81
N ALA A 36 28.37 19.79 -14.07
CA ALA A 36 27.69 20.37 -15.22
C ALA A 36 27.47 19.33 -16.30
N TYR A 37 26.33 19.44 -16.97
CA TYR A 37 25.95 18.50 -18.01
C TYR A 37 25.16 19.20 -19.10
N TRP A 38 25.83 19.47 -20.23
CA TRP A 38 25.19 20.02 -21.42
C TRP A 38 24.89 18.88 -22.37
N ARG A 39 23.61 18.58 -22.49
CA ARG A 39 23.13 17.60 -23.47
C ARG A 39 23.40 18.05 -24.90
N LEU A 40 23.31 19.35 -25.18
CA LEU A 40 23.46 19.94 -26.52
C LEU A 40 22.26 19.68 -27.46
N GLY A 41 21.12 19.30 -26.87
CA GLY A 41 19.83 19.04 -27.52
C GLY A 41 19.03 20.24 -28.02
N GLU A 42 19.56 21.46 -27.91
CA GLU A 42 18.85 22.62 -28.42
C GLU A 42 18.84 22.64 -29.95
N SER A 43 17.71 23.05 -30.55
CA SER A 43 17.56 23.21 -32.01
C SER A 43 17.64 24.67 -32.46
N SER A 44 17.64 25.62 -31.52
CA SER A 44 17.76 27.05 -31.78
C SER A 44 18.07 27.82 -30.47
N GLY A 45 18.51 29.06 -30.61
CA GLY A 45 18.80 29.94 -29.47
C GLY A 45 20.30 30.09 -29.23
N THR A 46 20.66 30.68 -28.09
CA THR A 46 22.05 31.01 -27.74
C THR A 46 22.47 30.40 -26.40
N ILE A 47 21.64 29.59 -25.77
CA ILE A 47 21.88 29.02 -24.44
C ILE A 47 21.96 27.50 -24.58
N ALA A 48 23.06 26.92 -24.10
CA ALA A 48 23.16 25.49 -23.82
C ALA A 48 22.73 25.27 -22.38
N TYR A 49 21.61 24.55 -22.17
CA TYR A 49 21.05 24.37 -20.84
C TYR A 49 21.81 23.28 -20.06
N ASP A 50 22.08 23.57 -18.80
CA ASP A 50 22.68 22.61 -17.87
C ASP A 50 21.60 21.69 -17.29
N SER A 51 21.73 20.40 -17.60
CA SER A 51 20.84 19.33 -17.14
C SER A 51 21.24 18.74 -15.80
N SER A 52 22.40 19.11 -15.23
CA SER A 52 22.85 18.61 -13.92
C SER A 52 21.98 19.10 -12.75
N GLY A 53 21.24 20.20 -12.95
CA GLY A 53 20.46 20.86 -11.92
C GLY A 53 21.22 21.94 -11.14
N HIS A 54 22.50 22.17 -11.43
CA HIS A 54 23.31 23.20 -10.76
C HIS A 54 23.19 24.59 -11.40
N GLY A 55 22.57 24.70 -12.57
CA GLY A 55 22.27 25.98 -13.22
C GLY A 55 23.46 26.57 -13.97
N HIS A 56 24.42 25.74 -14.37
CA HIS A 56 25.62 26.10 -15.12
C HIS A 56 25.35 26.25 -16.62
N ASN A 57 24.30 26.98 -16.99
CA ASN A 57 23.99 27.23 -18.40
C ASN A 57 25.18 27.89 -19.10
N ALA A 58 25.43 27.48 -20.34
CA ALA A 58 26.51 28.01 -21.17
C ALA A 58 25.93 28.76 -22.39
N THR A 59 26.79 29.50 -23.09
CA THR A 59 26.38 30.33 -24.24
C THR A 59 26.98 29.78 -25.53
N TYR A 60 26.13 29.52 -26.52
CA TYR A 60 26.54 29.19 -27.89
C TYR A 60 27.08 30.43 -28.61
N SER A 61 28.22 30.30 -29.29
CA SER A 61 28.78 31.33 -30.17
C SER A 61 29.18 30.73 -31.51
N GLY A 62 28.24 30.76 -32.47
CA GLY A 62 28.46 30.34 -33.85
C GLY A 62 27.91 28.97 -34.29
N PRO A 63 27.88 27.90 -33.46
CA PRO A 63 27.67 26.56 -33.99
C PRO A 63 26.26 26.33 -34.51
N THR A 64 26.13 25.34 -35.39
CA THR A 64 24.85 24.89 -35.94
C THR A 64 24.18 23.91 -34.99
N LEU A 65 22.98 24.27 -34.52
CA LEU A 65 22.20 23.51 -33.56
C LEU A 65 21.20 22.56 -34.26
N GLY A 66 20.79 21.49 -33.57
CA GLY A 66 19.74 20.59 -34.06
C GLY A 66 20.21 19.48 -35.01
N GLU A 67 21.48 19.10 -34.95
CA GLU A 67 22.02 17.99 -35.75
C GLU A 67 21.63 16.62 -35.14
N PRO A 68 21.64 15.52 -35.91
CA PRO A 68 21.35 14.19 -35.36
C PRO A 68 22.29 13.84 -34.19
N GLY A 69 21.70 13.48 -33.06
CA GLY A 69 22.40 13.13 -31.82
C GLY A 69 23.26 11.86 -31.89
N ALA A 70 24.09 11.67 -30.87
CA ALA A 70 24.96 10.51 -30.67
C ALA A 70 24.21 9.30 -30.10
N MET A 71 23.18 9.56 -29.30
CA MET A 71 22.54 8.55 -28.46
C MET A 71 21.56 7.67 -29.25
N ALA A 72 21.71 6.34 -29.14
CA ALA A 72 20.81 5.41 -29.80
C ALA A 72 19.43 5.38 -29.12
N GLY A 73 18.37 5.68 -29.88
CA GLY A 73 17.00 5.67 -29.36
C GLY A 73 16.60 6.90 -28.56
N ASP A 74 17.48 7.90 -28.48
CA ASP A 74 17.17 9.23 -27.97
C ASP A 74 16.82 10.17 -29.15
N SER A 75 15.88 11.07 -28.93
CA SER A 75 15.50 12.11 -29.90
C SER A 75 16.25 13.43 -29.71
N ASP A 76 17.05 13.53 -28.64
CA ASP A 76 17.93 14.67 -28.40
C ASP A 76 18.91 14.87 -29.56
N THR A 77 19.20 16.14 -29.84
CA THR A 77 20.07 16.54 -30.95
C THR A 77 21.48 16.85 -30.48
N ALA A 78 22.40 16.99 -31.41
CA ALA A 78 23.77 17.41 -31.17
C ALA A 78 24.07 18.74 -31.86
N VAL A 79 25.29 19.22 -31.67
CA VAL A 79 25.76 20.51 -32.18
C VAL A 79 26.94 20.33 -33.13
N LEU A 80 26.85 20.93 -34.32
CA LEU A 80 27.92 20.98 -35.31
C LEU A 80 28.75 22.25 -35.16
N PHE A 81 30.05 22.06 -34.98
CA PHE A 81 31.07 23.10 -34.85
C PHE A 81 31.91 23.22 -36.14
N ASP A 82 32.28 24.46 -36.44
CA ASP A 82 33.29 24.83 -37.43
C ASP A 82 34.56 25.41 -36.79
N SER A 83 35.48 25.91 -37.62
CA SER A 83 36.80 26.39 -37.19
C SER A 83 36.80 27.71 -36.39
N SER A 84 35.64 28.24 -36.02
CA SER A 84 35.49 29.48 -35.24
C SER A 84 34.48 29.38 -34.10
N ASP A 85 33.77 28.25 -33.99
CA ASP A 85 32.69 28.08 -33.03
C ASP A 85 33.20 27.76 -31.63
N LEU A 86 32.39 28.11 -30.61
CA LEU A 86 32.57 27.64 -29.25
C LEU A 86 31.25 27.65 -28.46
N ILE A 87 31.24 26.93 -27.34
CA ILE A 87 30.29 27.12 -26.24
C ILE A 87 31.09 27.59 -25.03
N GLN A 88 30.60 28.64 -24.37
CA GLN A 88 31.30 29.23 -23.23
C GLN A 88 30.45 29.14 -21.97
N ALA A 89 30.95 28.45 -20.95
CA ALA A 89 30.37 28.42 -19.62
C ALA A 89 31.16 29.35 -18.69
N THR A 90 30.47 30.38 -18.16
CA THR A 90 31.04 31.34 -17.21
C THR A 90 30.53 31.05 -15.81
N GLY A 91 31.43 30.88 -14.83
CA GLY A 91 31.04 30.60 -13.45
C GLY A 91 32.20 30.02 -12.65
N THR A 92 32.12 30.11 -11.32
CA THR A 92 33.23 29.88 -10.39
C THR A 92 33.54 28.41 -10.06
N TYR A 93 33.04 27.45 -10.83
CA TYR A 93 32.76 26.11 -10.29
C TYR A 93 33.27 24.90 -11.09
N PHE A 94 33.92 25.08 -12.24
CA PHE A 94 34.32 23.97 -13.14
C PHE A 94 35.68 23.32 -12.79
N ILE A 95 36.07 23.47 -11.51
CA ILE A 95 37.12 22.79 -10.74
C ILE A 95 38.57 23.16 -11.09
N PRO A 96 39.14 24.08 -10.29
CA PRO A 96 40.58 24.08 -10.05
C PRO A 96 40.95 24.16 -8.56
N ASN A 97 41.51 23.06 -8.01
CA ASN A 97 42.23 22.94 -6.74
C ASN A 97 42.98 21.56 -6.70
N LEU A 98 43.06 20.89 -5.53
CA LEU A 98 43.64 19.54 -5.35
C LEU A 98 42.62 18.38 -5.50
N ASP A 99 41.43 18.62 -6.04
CA ASP A 99 40.40 17.57 -6.17
C ASP A 99 40.63 16.68 -7.41
N SER A 100 39.99 15.50 -7.39
CA SER A 100 39.85 14.62 -8.55
C SER A 100 38.66 15.07 -9.40
N TRP A 101 38.71 14.85 -10.72
CA TRP A 101 37.60 15.21 -11.61
C TRP A 101 37.59 14.38 -12.89
N THR A 102 36.45 14.41 -13.58
CA THR A 102 36.25 13.74 -14.87
C THR A 102 35.60 14.68 -15.87
N VAL A 103 35.98 14.57 -17.14
CA VAL A 103 35.38 15.27 -18.27
C VAL A 103 35.03 14.25 -19.34
N GLU A 104 33.81 14.26 -19.85
CA GLU A 104 33.39 13.41 -20.97
C GLU A 104 32.61 14.18 -22.04
N ALA A 105 32.67 13.66 -23.27
CA ALA A 105 31.86 14.11 -24.38
C ALA A 105 31.74 13.01 -25.45
N TRP A 106 30.68 13.08 -26.24
CA TRP A 106 30.56 12.34 -27.49
C TRP A 106 30.97 13.23 -28.66
N VAL A 107 31.82 12.73 -29.55
CA VAL A 107 32.32 13.47 -30.70
C VAL A 107 32.28 12.67 -31.98
N LYS A 108 32.00 13.34 -33.08
CA LYS A 108 32.09 12.81 -34.44
C LYS A 108 32.83 13.82 -35.31
N ALA A 109 34.10 13.54 -35.58
CA ALA A 109 34.98 14.47 -36.27
C ALA A 109 35.50 13.90 -37.61
N PRO A 110 35.63 14.74 -38.66
CA PRO A 110 36.24 14.33 -39.92
C PRO A 110 37.75 14.17 -39.76
N SER A 111 38.36 13.39 -40.66
CA SER A 111 39.82 13.18 -40.66
C SER A 111 40.57 14.50 -40.75
N THR A 112 41.46 14.75 -39.80
CA THR A 112 42.26 15.97 -39.75
C THR A 112 43.64 15.70 -39.17
N SER A 113 44.57 16.60 -39.47
CA SER A 113 45.86 16.68 -38.76
C SER A 113 45.91 17.85 -37.77
N ALA A 114 44.85 18.68 -37.73
CA ALA A 114 44.75 19.82 -36.84
C ALA A 114 44.30 19.39 -35.43
N GLN A 115 44.68 20.19 -34.44
CA GLN A 115 44.23 20.04 -33.06
C GLN A 115 42.78 20.48 -32.93
N MET A 116 41.95 19.66 -32.29
CA MET A 116 40.52 19.90 -32.07
C MET A 116 40.20 19.73 -30.58
N PRO A 117 40.25 20.83 -29.79
CA PRO A 117 39.94 20.79 -28.36
C PRO A 117 38.45 20.55 -28.16
N ILE A 118 38.10 19.61 -27.27
CA ILE A 118 36.71 19.23 -27.01
C ILE A 118 36.21 20.05 -25.84
N VAL A 119 36.88 19.94 -24.69
CA VAL A 119 36.64 20.74 -23.50
C VAL A 119 37.98 21.28 -23.04
N SER A 120 38.07 22.58 -22.84
CA SER A 120 39.26 23.24 -22.34
C SER A 120 38.90 24.24 -21.27
N TRP A 121 39.53 24.08 -20.13
CA TRP A 121 39.60 25.13 -19.13
C TRP A 121 41.03 25.68 -19.13
N TYR A 122 41.17 26.96 -19.46
CA TYR A 122 42.47 27.58 -19.65
C TYR A 122 42.65 28.77 -18.70
N ALA A 123 43.27 28.55 -17.54
CA ALA A 123 43.61 29.65 -16.65
C ALA A 123 44.85 30.43 -17.07
N GLY A 124 44.65 31.24 -18.11
CA GLY A 124 45.33 32.52 -18.26
C GLY A 124 46.81 32.43 -18.62
N GLY A 125 47.06 32.25 -19.92
CA GLY A 125 48.05 32.96 -20.72
C GLY A 125 49.49 32.95 -20.24
N TYR A 126 50.43 32.61 -21.12
CA TYR A 126 51.86 32.82 -20.85
C TYR A 126 52.17 34.28 -20.43
N ALA A 127 51.31 35.24 -20.84
CA ALA A 127 51.41 36.66 -20.48
C ALA A 127 50.97 37.01 -19.04
N LEU A 128 50.25 36.13 -18.32
CA LEU A 128 49.78 36.35 -16.95
C LEU A 128 50.53 35.53 -15.90
N GLY A 129 51.49 34.69 -16.30
CA GLY A 129 52.34 33.92 -15.39
C GLY A 129 51.62 32.76 -14.69
N HIS A 130 50.50 32.31 -15.24
CA HIS A 130 49.72 31.18 -14.73
C HIS A 130 49.50 30.15 -15.83
N ASP A 131 49.70 28.89 -15.47
CA ASP A 131 49.79 27.79 -16.44
C ASP A 131 48.77 26.68 -16.16
N GLY A 132 47.79 26.96 -15.29
CA GLY A 132 46.78 25.99 -14.87
C GLY A 132 45.77 25.70 -15.99
N THR A 133 45.73 24.47 -16.50
CA THR A 133 44.77 24.10 -17.57
C THR A 133 44.38 22.64 -17.44
N TYR A 134 43.17 22.29 -17.84
CA TYR A 134 42.89 20.93 -18.30
C TYR A 134 42.26 20.99 -19.68
N THR A 135 42.58 20.03 -20.54
CA THR A 135 42.06 19.99 -21.90
C THR A 135 41.90 18.53 -22.35
N LEU A 136 40.66 18.16 -22.66
CA LEU A 136 40.34 16.98 -23.45
C LEU A 136 40.37 17.40 -24.92
N ILE A 137 41.19 16.73 -25.73
CA ILE A 137 41.53 17.19 -27.09
C ILE A 137 41.74 16.01 -28.03
N ILE A 138 41.39 16.20 -29.30
CA ILE A 138 41.93 15.39 -30.39
C ILE A 138 43.17 16.13 -30.92
N GLY A 139 44.34 15.59 -30.63
CA GLY A 139 45.63 16.14 -31.01
C GLY A 139 46.04 15.78 -32.43
N ASP A 140 47.34 15.90 -32.68
CA ASP A 140 47.92 15.66 -34.00
C ASP A 140 47.57 14.26 -34.55
N LYS A 141 47.32 14.19 -35.86
CA LYS A 141 46.94 12.96 -36.59
C LYS A 141 45.62 12.33 -36.10
N GLY A 142 44.77 13.10 -35.43
CA GLY A 142 43.47 12.64 -34.94
C GLY A 142 43.55 11.81 -33.67
N LEU A 143 44.68 11.83 -32.94
CA LEU A 143 44.86 11.04 -31.72
C LEU A 143 44.21 11.73 -30.52
N PRO A 144 43.35 11.05 -29.74
CA PRO A 144 42.76 11.63 -28.53
C PRO A 144 43.84 11.79 -27.45
N ALA A 145 43.77 12.87 -26.69
CA ALA A 145 44.66 13.17 -25.59
C ALA A 145 43.92 13.88 -24.45
N TYR A 146 44.42 13.69 -23.23
CA TYR A 146 44.00 14.45 -22.06
C TYR A 146 45.23 15.08 -21.42
N VAL A 147 45.19 16.41 -21.31
CA VAL A 147 46.33 17.22 -20.88
C VAL A 147 45.93 18.02 -19.66
N ILE A 148 46.73 17.92 -18.61
CA ILE A 148 46.57 18.68 -17.38
C ILE A 148 47.87 19.42 -17.12
N ARG A 149 47.75 20.68 -16.73
CA ARG A 149 48.86 21.53 -16.37
C ARG A 149 48.54 22.29 -15.10
N ASP A 150 49.47 22.31 -14.16
CA ASP A 150 49.31 23.02 -12.90
C ASP A 150 49.75 24.49 -13.00
N ALA A 151 49.45 25.27 -11.95
CA ALA A 151 49.79 26.68 -11.89
C ALA A 151 51.31 26.97 -11.89
N SER A 152 52.14 25.96 -11.60
CA SER A 152 53.61 26.05 -11.61
C SER A 152 54.21 25.66 -12.97
N GLY A 153 53.37 25.29 -13.93
CA GLY A 153 53.76 24.90 -15.28
C GLY A 153 54.08 23.41 -15.47
N ASN A 154 53.96 22.58 -14.43
CA ASN A 154 54.12 21.13 -14.57
C ASN A 154 52.93 20.56 -15.35
N SER A 155 53.20 19.63 -16.27
CA SER A 155 52.17 19.04 -17.11
C SER A 155 52.21 17.52 -17.11
N ILE A 156 51.03 16.90 -17.14
CA ILE A 156 50.85 15.49 -17.47
C ILE A 156 49.96 15.42 -18.70
N ALA A 157 50.37 14.64 -19.69
CA ALA A 157 49.59 14.36 -20.88
C ALA A 157 49.54 12.86 -21.11
N VAL A 158 48.35 12.35 -21.39
CA VAL A 158 48.12 10.98 -21.85
C VAL A 158 47.53 11.04 -23.25
N THR A 159 47.99 10.18 -24.16
CA THR A 159 47.60 10.20 -25.58
C THR A 159 47.36 8.79 -26.06
N GLY A 160 46.19 8.57 -26.67
CA GLY A 160 45.85 7.31 -27.32
C GLY A 160 46.68 7.07 -28.59
N THR A 161 46.72 5.83 -29.04
CA THR A 161 47.52 5.43 -30.22
C THR A 161 46.69 5.26 -31.49
N THR A 162 45.36 5.26 -31.36
CA THR A 162 44.42 5.09 -32.48
C THR A 162 43.70 6.41 -32.75
N PRO A 163 43.66 6.89 -34.02
CA PRO A 163 42.89 8.08 -34.37
C PRO A 163 41.38 7.89 -34.17
N VAL A 164 40.69 8.96 -33.78
CA VAL A 164 39.22 9.02 -33.56
C VAL A 164 38.53 10.00 -34.52
N THR A 165 39.20 10.32 -35.62
CA THR A 165 38.73 11.27 -36.65
C THR A 165 38.35 10.53 -37.94
N ASP A 166 37.43 9.59 -37.82
CA ASP A 166 36.97 8.68 -38.88
C ASP A 166 35.50 8.91 -39.24
N SER A 167 34.93 10.04 -38.79
CA SER A 167 33.53 10.44 -39.02
C SER A 167 32.49 9.49 -38.43
N ILE A 168 32.83 8.74 -37.38
CA ILE A 168 31.85 8.05 -36.53
C ILE A 168 31.87 8.62 -35.10
N TRP A 169 30.84 8.28 -34.31
CA TRP A 169 30.72 8.72 -32.93
C TRP A 169 31.68 7.96 -32.02
N HIS A 170 32.48 8.72 -31.25
CA HIS A 170 33.34 8.23 -30.20
C HIS A 170 33.00 8.88 -28.86
N HIS A 171 33.00 8.07 -27.79
CA HIS A 171 32.91 8.56 -26.42
C HIS A 171 34.32 8.79 -25.88
N LEU A 172 34.66 10.03 -25.52
CA LEU A 172 35.97 10.40 -25.03
C LEU A 172 35.88 10.89 -23.59
N VAL A 173 36.69 10.30 -22.70
CA VAL A 173 36.68 10.63 -21.28
C VAL A 173 38.10 10.85 -20.75
N GLY A 174 38.32 12.00 -20.12
CA GLY A 174 39.54 12.29 -19.37
C GLY A 174 39.27 12.25 -17.87
N VAL A 175 40.01 11.43 -17.13
CA VAL A 175 39.91 11.30 -15.67
C VAL A 175 41.21 11.75 -15.02
N LEU A 176 41.12 12.68 -14.07
CA LEU A 176 42.17 12.89 -13.08
C LEU A 176 41.74 12.30 -11.75
N ASP A 177 42.45 11.26 -11.31
CA ASP A 177 42.33 10.74 -9.97
C ASP A 177 43.57 11.11 -9.14
N ARG A 178 43.49 12.20 -8.37
CA ARG A 178 44.58 12.59 -7.46
C ARG A 178 44.72 11.67 -6.26
N GLN A 179 43.64 11.00 -5.86
CA GLN A 179 43.59 10.14 -4.68
C GLN A 179 44.17 8.75 -5.00
N GLY A 180 43.80 8.19 -6.16
CA GLY A 180 44.42 7.00 -6.74
C GLY A 180 45.76 7.26 -7.43
N GLY A 181 46.07 8.52 -7.74
CA GLY A 181 47.37 8.95 -8.26
C GLY A 181 47.57 8.74 -9.76
N SER A 182 46.52 8.84 -10.58
CA SER A 182 46.57 8.64 -12.04
C SER A 182 45.83 9.72 -12.84
N VAL A 183 46.28 9.90 -14.08
CA VAL A 183 45.55 10.56 -15.17
C VAL A 183 45.25 9.48 -16.19
N SER A 184 43.98 9.28 -16.55
CA SER A 184 43.56 8.28 -17.53
C SER A 184 42.75 8.90 -18.67
N LEU A 185 42.87 8.31 -19.86
CA LEU A 185 42.09 8.64 -21.05
C LEU A 185 41.37 7.38 -21.52
N TYR A 186 40.08 7.50 -21.73
CA TYR A 186 39.23 6.45 -22.26
C TYR A 186 38.67 6.84 -23.63
N VAL A 187 38.55 5.84 -24.51
CA VAL A 187 37.88 5.93 -25.80
C VAL A 187 36.89 4.78 -25.86
N ASP A 188 35.63 5.08 -26.13
CA ASP A 188 34.56 4.09 -26.27
C ASP A 188 34.49 3.12 -25.08
N GLY A 189 34.57 3.67 -23.86
CA GLY A 189 34.51 2.91 -22.61
C GLY A 189 35.79 2.17 -22.23
N THR A 190 36.85 2.20 -23.05
CA THR A 190 38.10 1.47 -22.82
C THR A 190 39.25 2.42 -22.50
N GLU A 191 40.06 2.13 -21.47
CA GLU A 191 41.27 2.92 -21.17
C GLU A 191 42.31 2.73 -22.29
N VAL A 192 42.69 3.82 -22.94
CA VAL A 192 43.68 3.81 -24.04
C VAL A 192 45.05 4.34 -23.62
N ALA A 193 45.11 5.12 -22.54
CA ALA A 193 46.35 5.65 -21.98
C ALA A 193 46.18 6.05 -20.51
N SER A 194 47.24 5.89 -19.71
CA SER A 194 47.29 6.33 -18.32
C SER A 194 48.71 6.75 -17.91
N ALA A 195 48.82 7.68 -16.96
CA ALA A 195 50.09 8.14 -16.39
C ALA A 195 49.94 8.47 -14.89
N PRO A 196 50.99 8.25 -14.07
CA PRO A 196 50.93 8.55 -12.64
C PRO A 196 51.02 10.05 -12.34
N VAL A 197 50.25 10.52 -11.36
CA VAL A 197 50.29 11.90 -10.84
C VAL A 197 51.54 12.09 -9.99
N THR A 198 52.65 12.41 -10.63
CA THR A 198 53.96 12.56 -9.97
C THR A 198 54.37 14.01 -9.70
N VAL A 199 53.82 14.96 -10.46
CA VAL A 199 54.32 16.34 -10.53
C VAL A 199 53.24 17.43 -10.47
N LEU A 200 51.95 17.08 -10.42
CA LEU A 200 50.87 18.09 -10.46
C LEU A 200 50.60 18.71 -9.09
N GLY A 201 50.92 19.99 -8.95
CA GLY A 201 50.49 20.85 -7.85
C GLY A 201 49.07 21.39 -8.04
N LEU A 202 48.80 22.56 -7.45
CA LEU A 202 47.53 23.27 -7.57
C LEU A 202 47.25 23.65 -9.03
N ILE A 203 46.06 23.35 -9.50
CA ILE A 203 45.54 23.99 -10.72
C ILE A 203 45.10 25.40 -10.32
N ALA A 204 45.47 26.41 -11.12
CA ALA A 204 45.22 27.82 -10.79
C ALA A 204 43.74 28.07 -10.45
N ASP A 205 43.40 28.84 -9.43
CA ASP A 205 42.03 28.99 -8.90
C ASP A 205 41.34 30.28 -9.37
N SER A 206 41.65 30.74 -10.59
CA SER A 206 41.15 32.03 -11.08
C SER A 206 39.66 31.98 -11.46
N LEU A 207 38.85 32.66 -10.66
CA LEU A 207 37.38 32.68 -10.70
C LEU A 207 36.75 33.40 -11.91
N THR A 208 37.56 33.98 -12.80
CA THR A 208 37.07 34.79 -13.94
C THR A 208 37.23 34.10 -15.29
N ILE A 209 37.67 32.85 -15.29
CA ILE A 209 38.11 32.17 -16.51
C ILE A 209 37.03 31.18 -16.95
N PRO A 210 36.49 31.33 -18.17
CA PRO A 210 35.45 30.45 -18.65
C PRO A 210 35.98 29.05 -18.94
N LEU A 211 35.09 28.07 -18.81
CA LEU A 211 35.25 26.77 -19.46
C LEU A 211 34.77 26.91 -20.91
N ASN A 212 35.60 26.53 -21.86
CA ASN A 212 35.24 26.52 -23.27
C ASN A 212 35.03 25.08 -23.73
N VAL A 213 33.96 24.87 -24.49
CA VAL A 213 33.71 23.65 -25.27
C VAL A 213 33.93 24.01 -26.74
N GLY A 214 34.73 23.23 -27.43
CA GLY A 214 35.08 23.45 -28.84
C GLY A 214 36.20 24.46 -29.09
N GLU A 215 36.76 25.11 -28.06
CA GLU A 215 37.92 26.01 -28.19
C GLU A 215 38.92 25.76 -27.06
N GLN A 216 40.22 25.77 -27.38
CA GLN A 216 41.28 26.01 -26.40
C GLN A 216 41.82 27.41 -26.64
N TYR A 217 41.40 28.35 -25.81
CA TYR A 217 41.84 29.73 -25.90
C TYR A 217 43.37 29.83 -25.77
N ARG A 218 44.03 30.56 -26.68
CA ARG A 218 45.46 30.85 -26.65
C ARG A 218 45.70 32.35 -26.84
N ASP A 219 46.50 32.95 -25.98
CA ASP A 219 46.90 34.36 -26.07
C ASP A 219 48.17 34.59 -26.91
N TRP A 220 48.96 33.53 -27.16
CA TRP A 220 50.25 33.58 -27.85
C TRP A 220 50.23 33.00 -29.28
N ALA A 221 49.11 32.39 -29.68
CA ALA A 221 48.90 31.79 -31.00
C ALA A 221 47.41 31.78 -31.34
N ALA A 222 47.06 31.41 -32.56
CA ALA A 222 45.66 31.16 -32.89
C ALA A 222 45.09 30.03 -32.01
N SER A 223 43.91 30.27 -31.43
CA SER A 223 43.14 29.24 -30.73
C SER A 223 42.79 28.13 -31.71
N PRO A 224 43.09 26.85 -31.41
CA PRO A 224 42.49 25.74 -32.14
C PRO A 224 41.02 25.61 -31.76
N HIS A 225 40.22 25.20 -32.75
CA HIS A 225 38.78 24.96 -32.61
C HIS A 225 38.43 23.53 -33.01
N PHE A 226 37.39 22.98 -32.38
CA PHE A 226 36.80 21.71 -32.77
C PHE A 226 36.06 21.86 -34.09
N VAL A 227 36.20 20.89 -34.99
CA VAL A 227 35.41 20.80 -36.21
C VAL A 227 34.76 19.44 -36.25
N GLY A 228 33.43 19.40 -36.30
CA GLY A 228 32.66 18.16 -36.21
C GLY A 228 31.42 18.32 -35.35
N ILE A 229 30.79 17.20 -35.02
CA ILE A 229 29.57 17.18 -34.20
C ILE A 229 29.95 16.75 -32.78
N MET A 230 29.42 17.43 -31.77
CA MET A 230 29.59 17.10 -30.36
C MET A 230 28.25 17.00 -29.67
N ASP A 231 28.16 16.08 -28.71
CA ASP A 231 26.96 15.78 -27.95
C ASP A 231 27.35 15.43 -26.50
N GLU A 232 26.40 15.54 -25.57
CA GLU A 232 26.50 14.91 -24.24
C GLU A 232 27.77 15.27 -23.43
N VAL A 233 28.06 16.57 -23.28
CA VAL A 233 29.25 17.07 -22.56
C VAL A 233 28.99 17.13 -21.06
N ALA A 234 29.75 16.40 -20.25
CA ALA A 234 29.61 16.37 -18.80
C ALA A 234 30.94 16.56 -18.05
N ILE A 235 30.86 17.23 -16.90
CA ILE A 235 31.98 17.52 -15.99
C ILE A 235 31.60 17.02 -14.60
N TYR A 236 32.50 16.30 -13.94
CA TYR A 236 32.27 15.69 -12.62
C TYR A 236 33.29 16.18 -11.59
N ARG A 237 32.87 16.34 -10.33
CA ARG A 237 33.77 16.61 -9.20
C ARG A 237 34.42 15.37 -8.58
N SER A 238 34.46 14.29 -9.34
CA SER A 238 34.96 12.99 -8.91
C SER A 238 35.73 12.34 -10.06
N ALA A 239 36.65 11.44 -9.71
CA ALA A 239 37.20 10.50 -10.67
C ALA A 239 36.18 9.38 -10.88
N LEU A 240 35.62 9.27 -12.08
CA LEU A 240 34.79 8.12 -12.45
C LEU A 240 35.69 6.88 -12.59
N SER A 241 35.20 5.73 -12.14
CA SER A 241 35.91 4.46 -12.31
C SER A 241 35.83 3.98 -13.76
N ALA A 242 36.74 3.08 -14.16
CA ALA A 242 36.71 2.47 -15.49
C ALA A 242 35.37 1.77 -15.79
N GLU A 243 34.76 1.17 -14.78
CA GLU A 243 33.45 0.52 -14.88
C GLU A 243 32.33 1.52 -15.17
N ARG A 244 32.33 2.69 -14.50
CA ARG A 244 31.35 3.76 -14.76
C ARG A 244 31.52 4.35 -16.15
N VAL A 245 32.75 4.57 -16.59
CA VAL A 245 33.04 5.06 -17.95
C VAL A 245 32.58 4.05 -19.02
N SER A 246 32.82 2.75 -18.81
CA SER A 246 32.34 1.69 -19.69
C SER A 246 30.80 1.66 -19.76
N LEU A 247 30.12 1.83 -18.62
CA LEU A 247 28.67 1.91 -18.55
C LEU A 247 28.10 3.11 -19.32
N HIS A 248 28.70 4.30 -19.20
CA HIS A 248 28.27 5.49 -19.95
C HIS A 248 28.37 5.21 -21.46
N ASN A 249 29.50 4.68 -21.93
CA ASN A 249 29.65 4.30 -23.34
C ASN A 249 28.60 3.26 -23.79
N ALA A 250 28.36 2.23 -22.98
CA ALA A 250 27.36 1.21 -23.28
C ALA A 250 25.95 1.81 -23.37
N ALA A 251 25.57 2.69 -22.43
CA ALA A 251 24.29 3.37 -22.43
C ALA A 251 24.11 4.24 -23.68
N GLY A 252 25.16 4.97 -24.10
CA GLY A 252 25.08 5.82 -25.29
C GLY A 252 24.95 5.02 -26.60
N ARG A 253 25.44 3.78 -26.60
CA ARG A 253 25.26 2.81 -27.71
C ARG A 253 23.94 2.04 -27.64
N GLY A 254 23.10 2.28 -26.63
CA GLY A 254 21.86 1.54 -26.40
C GLY A 254 22.09 0.10 -25.94
N LEU A 255 23.22 -0.16 -25.26
CA LEU A 255 23.67 -1.48 -24.82
C LEU A 255 23.68 -1.65 -23.29
N ALA A 256 23.29 -0.63 -22.52
CA ALA A 256 23.16 -0.73 -21.06
C ALA A 256 21.85 -1.44 -20.66
N ILE A 257 21.84 -2.76 -20.85
CA ILE A 257 20.73 -3.67 -20.50
C ILE A 257 21.14 -4.43 -19.25
N ASP A 258 20.21 -4.64 -18.32
CA ASP A 258 20.32 -5.56 -17.17
C ASP A 258 19.33 -6.70 -17.41
N THR A 259 19.77 -7.79 -18.03
CA THR A 259 18.87 -8.84 -18.54
C THR A 259 18.20 -9.64 -17.42
N ASP A 260 18.87 -9.84 -16.28
CA ASP A 260 18.34 -10.63 -15.16
C ASP A 260 17.78 -9.77 -14.00
N GLY A 261 17.99 -8.45 -14.05
CA GLY A 261 17.42 -7.47 -13.14
C GLY A 261 18.11 -7.44 -11.78
N ASP A 262 19.30 -8.02 -11.65
CA ASP A 262 19.99 -8.13 -10.35
C ASP A 262 20.61 -6.80 -9.87
N GLY A 263 20.56 -5.77 -10.71
CA GLY A 263 21.11 -4.43 -10.45
C GLY A 263 22.50 -4.20 -11.04
N VAL A 264 23.08 -5.17 -11.74
CA VAL A 264 24.33 -5.06 -12.48
C VAL A 264 24.05 -5.24 -13.97
N MET A 265 24.36 -4.21 -14.75
CA MET A 265 24.14 -4.25 -16.21
C MET A 265 24.96 -5.37 -16.86
N ASP A 266 24.44 -6.01 -17.91
CA ASP A 266 25.04 -7.13 -18.66
C ASP A 266 26.49 -6.88 -19.09
N VAL A 267 26.84 -5.62 -19.34
CA VAL A 267 28.20 -5.20 -19.73
C VAL A 267 29.22 -5.27 -18.60
N LEU A 268 28.76 -5.25 -17.34
CA LEU A 268 29.57 -5.41 -16.13
C LEU A 268 29.31 -6.75 -15.42
N ASP A 269 28.20 -7.42 -15.73
CA ASP A 269 27.80 -8.66 -15.10
C ASP A 269 28.64 -9.86 -15.59
N LYS A 270 29.32 -10.51 -14.64
CA LYS A 270 30.11 -11.73 -14.86
C LYS A 270 29.36 -13.00 -14.49
N CYS A 271 28.20 -12.87 -13.87
CA CYS A 271 27.37 -13.95 -13.34
C CYS A 271 25.92 -13.82 -13.85
N PRO A 272 25.69 -13.98 -15.17
CA PRO A 272 24.36 -13.83 -15.75
C PRO A 272 23.36 -14.85 -15.23
N GLY A 273 22.15 -14.37 -14.95
CA GLY A 273 21.03 -15.12 -14.43
C GLY A 273 20.98 -15.18 -12.90
N THR A 274 21.56 -14.19 -12.21
CA THR A 274 21.45 -14.10 -10.76
C THR A 274 19.99 -13.86 -10.35
N PRO A 275 19.41 -14.65 -9.42
CA PRO A 275 18.03 -14.45 -9.01
C PRO A 275 17.78 -13.05 -8.41
N LEU A 276 16.82 -12.33 -8.98
CA LEU A 276 16.34 -11.03 -8.52
C LEU A 276 16.14 -10.99 -6.99
N GLY A 277 16.71 -9.98 -6.35
CA GLY A 277 16.58 -9.72 -4.90
C GLY A 277 17.66 -10.37 -4.03
N LEU A 278 18.59 -11.12 -4.62
CA LEU A 278 19.82 -11.51 -3.93
C LEU A 278 20.83 -10.35 -3.98
N PRO A 279 21.56 -10.08 -2.88
CA PRO A 279 22.65 -9.12 -2.93
C PRO A 279 23.78 -9.66 -3.80
N VAL A 280 24.08 -8.94 -4.89
CA VAL A 280 25.21 -9.18 -5.76
C VAL A 280 26.35 -8.22 -5.44
N ASP A 281 27.58 -8.63 -5.74
CA ASP A 281 28.73 -7.74 -5.72
C ASP A 281 28.77 -6.86 -6.98
N ALA A 282 29.81 -6.04 -7.12
CA ALA A 282 29.95 -5.11 -8.24
C ALA A 282 30.12 -5.80 -9.62
N ILE A 283 30.24 -7.13 -9.66
CA ILE A 283 30.36 -7.91 -10.90
C ILE A 283 29.14 -8.82 -11.14
N GLY A 284 28.02 -8.58 -10.46
CA GLY A 284 26.77 -9.33 -10.64
C GLY A 284 26.79 -10.73 -10.04
N CYS A 285 27.87 -11.09 -9.32
CA CYS A 285 27.97 -12.37 -8.67
C CYS A 285 27.36 -12.30 -7.27
N ILE A 286 26.64 -13.35 -6.86
CA ILE A 286 26.12 -13.46 -5.49
C ILE A 286 27.25 -13.16 -4.50
N ALA A 287 27.13 -12.05 -3.78
CA ALA A 287 28.17 -11.61 -2.87
C ALA A 287 28.34 -12.71 -1.82
N TYR A 288 29.48 -13.39 -1.82
CA TYR A 288 29.81 -14.32 -0.76
C TYR A 288 29.96 -13.50 0.52
N CYS A 289 28.87 -13.35 1.26
CA CYS A 289 28.89 -12.76 2.58
C CYS A 289 29.70 -13.73 3.47
N PRO A 290 30.94 -13.38 3.89
CA PRO A 290 31.58 -14.16 4.93
C PRO A 290 30.61 -14.18 6.12
N PRO A 291 30.40 -15.34 6.77
CA PRO A 291 29.45 -15.41 7.87
C PRO A 291 29.80 -14.33 8.90
N PRO A 292 28.78 -13.64 9.46
CA PRO A 292 29.00 -12.56 10.41
C PRO A 292 29.92 -13.05 11.53
N SER A 293 30.80 -12.18 12.00
CA SER A 293 31.64 -12.50 13.15
C SER A 293 30.76 -12.91 14.33
N LYS A 294 31.28 -13.76 15.23
CA LYS A 294 30.54 -14.18 16.41
C LYS A 294 29.94 -12.98 17.17
N THR A 295 30.65 -11.86 17.23
CA THR A 295 30.19 -10.63 17.88
C THR A 295 28.98 -10.02 17.19
N GLU A 296 28.96 -9.97 15.85
CA GLU A 296 27.83 -9.46 15.07
C GLU A 296 26.63 -10.41 15.15
N PHE A 297 26.89 -11.72 15.13
CA PHE A 297 25.86 -12.74 15.32
C PHE A 297 25.24 -12.67 16.73
N ASP A 298 26.06 -12.54 17.77
CA ASP A 298 25.60 -12.44 19.16
C ASP A 298 24.79 -11.14 19.37
N ALA A 299 25.18 -10.02 18.73
CA ALA A 299 24.42 -8.77 18.75
C ALA A 299 23.06 -8.91 18.07
N ALA A 300 23.03 -9.47 16.85
CA ALA A 300 21.78 -9.72 16.12
C ALA A 300 20.86 -10.70 16.86
N LEU A 301 21.42 -11.71 17.52
CA LEU A 301 20.67 -12.65 18.35
C LEU A 301 20.09 -11.97 19.59
N ALA A 302 20.81 -11.05 20.22
CA ALA A 302 20.33 -10.27 21.35
C ALA A 302 19.15 -9.36 20.96
N ASP A 303 19.26 -8.67 19.82
CA ASP A 303 18.18 -7.83 19.30
C ASP A 303 16.94 -8.64 18.93
N ALA A 304 17.12 -9.79 18.26
CA ALA A 304 16.04 -10.70 17.92
C ALA A 304 15.34 -11.26 19.18
N LEU A 305 16.11 -11.63 20.22
CA LEU A 305 15.58 -12.13 21.48
C LEU A 305 14.81 -11.04 22.24
N ALA A 306 15.29 -9.79 22.21
CA ALA A 306 14.61 -8.65 22.80
C ALA A 306 13.27 -8.36 22.10
N ALA A 307 13.24 -8.38 20.77
CA ALA A 307 12.02 -8.20 19.97
C ALA A 307 11.00 -9.33 20.23
N GLN A 308 11.46 -10.58 20.33
CA GLN A 308 10.62 -11.72 20.65
C GLN A 308 10.06 -11.63 22.08
N SER A 309 10.88 -11.20 23.05
CA SER A 309 10.46 -10.99 24.44
C SER A 309 9.37 -9.92 24.55
N ALA A 310 9.52 -8.79 23.85
CA ALA A 310 8.50 -7.75 23.78
C ALA A 310 7.19 -8.25 23.17
N THR A 311 7.28 -9.07 22.11
CA THR A 311 6.10 -9.69 21.47
C THR A 311 5.39 -10.65 22.42
N VAL A 312 6.13 -11.47 23.17
CA VAL A 312 5.56 -12.39 24.18
C VAL A 312 4.87 -11.61 25.29
N ALA A 313 5.50 -10.56 25.83
CA ALA A 313 4.89 -9.71 26.84
C ALA A 313 3.57 -9.05 26.36
N GLY A 314 3.53 -8.59 25.10
CA GLY A 314 2.30 -8.07 24.49
C GLY A 314 1.18 -9.11 24.37
N LYS A 315 1.53 -10.35 24.04
CA LYS A 315 0.58 -11.47 24.00
C LYS A 315 0.07 -11.85 25.40
N ASP A 316 0.94 -11.88 26.40
CA ASP A 316 0.55 -12.18 27.79
C ASP A 316 -0.40 -11.13 28.38
N ALA A 317 -0.18 -9.85 28.06
CA ALA A 317 -1.11 -8.78 28.41
C ALA A 317 -2.49 -8.98 27.74
N THR A 318 -2.51 -9.38 26.47
CA THR A 318 -3.74 -9.68 25.73
C THR A 318 -4.48 -10.89 26.33
N ILE A 319 -3.76 -11.96 26.66
CA ILE A 319 -4.33 -13.16 27.30
C ILE A 319 -4.94 -12.80 28.66
N SER A 320 -4.27 -11.96 29.44
CA SER A 320 -4.78 -11.51 30.75
C SER A 320 -6.06 -10.67 30.61
N ALA A 321 -6.14 -9.79 29.61
CA ALA A 321 -7.35 -9.03 29.31
C ALA A 321 -8.51 -9.94 28.88
N LEU A 322 -8.24 -10.91 28.01
CA LEU A 322 -9.25 -11.87 27.56
C LEU A 322 -9.76 -12.75 28.70
N ASN A 323 -8.86 -13.21 29.60
CA ASN A 323 -9.25 -13.97 30.78
C ASN A 323 -10.14 -13.16 31.73
N ALA A 324 -9.87 -11.86 31.89
CA ALA A 324 -10.74 -10.98 32.68
C ALA A 324 -12.14 -10.85 32.05
N GLU A 325 -12.22 -10.73 30.72
CA GLU A 325 -13.50 -10.69 30.00
C GLU A 325 -14.27 -12.02 30.13
N VAL A 326 -13.60 -13.16 29.96
CA VAL A 326 -14.20 -14.50 30.15
C VAL A 326 -14.77 -14.65 31.56
N ASN A 327 -14.07 -14.16 32.59
CA ASN A 327 -14.56 -14.21 33.96
C ASN A 327 -15.84 -13.37 34.15
N LEU A 328 -15.90 -12.18 33.54
CA LEU A 328 -17.11 -11.34 33.57
C LEU A 328 -18.29 -12.00 32.84
N LEU A 329 -18.05 -12.60 31.67
CA LEU A 329 -19.07 -13.34 30.92
C LEU A 329 -19.56 -14.55 31.70
N THR A 330 -18.66 -15.29 32.34
CA THR A 330 -19.01 -16.46 33.16
C THR A 330 -19.93 -16.04 34.32
N ALA A 331 -19.60 -14.95 35.03
CA ALA A 331 -20.45 -14.42 36.09
C ALA A 331 -21.84 -13.96 35.57
N ALA A 332 -21.88 -13.34 34.39
CA ALA A 332 -23.14 -12.91 33.77
C ALA A 332 -24.03 -14.10 33.37
N VAL A 333 -23.43 -15.20 32.87
CA VAL A 333 -24.15 -16.44 32.55
C VAL A 333 -24.72 -17.06 33.83
N SER A 334 -23.92 -17.19 34.89
CA SER A 334 -24.41 -17.73 36.16
C SER A 334 -25.60 -16.93 36.73
N SER A 335 -25.57 -15.60 36.65
CA SER A 335 -26.70 -14.76 37.08
C SER A 335 -27.95 -14.99 36.21
N LYS A 336 -27.79 -15.23 34.91
CA LYS A 336 -28.91 -15.59 34.03
C LYS A 336 -29.47 -16.97 34.36
N ASP A 337 -28.63 -17.94 34.69
CA ASP A 337 -29.08 -19.28 35.11
C ASP A 337 -29.91 -19.23 36.39
N GLU A 338 -29.52 -18.41 37.38
CA GLU A 338 -30.32 -18.15 38.57
C GLU A 338 -31.69 -17.54 38.23
N THR A 339 -31.72 -16.60 37.29
CA THR A 339 -32.98 -15.99 36.80
C THR A 339 -33.87 -17.03 36.12
N ILE A 340 -33.31 -17.89 35.28
CA ILE A 340 -34.05 -18.97 34.61
C ILE A 340 -34.62 -19.94 35.64
N ALA A 341 -33.83 -20.35 36.65
CA ALA A 341 -34.29 -21.23 37.72
C ALA A 341 -35.47 -20.61 38.51
N SER A 342 -35.40 -19.30 38.78
CA SER A 342 -36.50 -18.57 39.42
C SER A 342 -37.77 -18.58 38.56
N LEU A 343 -37.65 -18.30 37.25
CA LEU A 343 -38.78 -18.32 36.32
C LEU A 343 -39.40 -19.72 36.18
N GLN A 344 -38.58 -20.78 36.15
CA GLN A 344 -39.07 -22.17 36.13
C GLN A 344 -39.87 -22.51 37.39
N THR A 345 -39.45 -22.01 38.55
CA THR A 345 -40.18 -22.16 39.82
C THR A 345 -41.53 -21.44 39.76
N GLN A 346 -41.56 -20.22 39.23
CA GLN A 346 -42.80 -19.45 39.05
C GLN A 346 -43.77 -20.14 38.08
N ILE A 347 -43.28 -20.64 36.94
CA ILE A 347 -44.10 -21.40 35.97
C ILE A 347 -44.69 -22.65 36.63
N SER A 348 -43.91 -23.38 37.42
CA SER A 348 -44.37 -24.57 38.12
C SER A 348 -45.49 -24.25 39.13
N SER A 349 -45.35 -23.14 39.89
CA SER A 349 -46.39 -22.66 40.80
C SER A 349 -47.66 -22.21 40.06
N LEU A 350 -47.51 -21.54 38.92
CA LEU A 350 -48.64 -21.13 38.10
C LEU A 350 -49.39 -22.35 37.53
N ASN A 351 -48.67 -23.35 37.03
CA ASN A 351 -49.25 -24.60 36.55
C ASN A 351 -50.03 -25.35 37.64
N ALA A 352 -49.51 -25.38 38.87
CA ALA A 352 -50.22 -25.96 40.02
C ALA A 352 -51.53 -25.19 40.31
N THR A 353 -51.48 -23.86 40.25
CA THR A 353 -52.67 -23.01 40.42
C THR A 353 -53.70 -23.25 39.31
N ILE A 354 -53.26 -23.40 38.05
CA ILE A 354 -54.14 -23.73 36.93
C ILE A 354 -54.81 -25.09 37.15
N ALA A 355 -54.07 -26.10 37.61
CA ALA A 355 -54.62 -27.43 37.90
C ALA A 355 -55.70 -27.39 39.00
N GLU A 356 -55.45 -26.64 40.08
CA GLU A 356 -56.42 -26.42 41.16
C GLU A 356 -57.69 -25.72 40.64
N LEU A 357 -57.53 -24.65 39.85
CA LEU A 357 -58.66 -23.95 39.23
C LEU A 357 -59.47 -24.87 38.29
N GLN A 358 -58.80 -25.73 37.52
CA GLN A 358 -59.47 -26.73 36.67
C GLN A 358 -60.28 -27.74 37.50
N GLN A 359 -59.77 -28.17 38.66
CA GLN A 359 -60.49 -29.03 39.59
C GLN A 359 -61.71 -28.32 40.17
N GLN A 360 -61.56 -27.06 40.59
CA GLN A 360 -62.67 -26.25 41.10
C GLN A 360 -63.76 -26.03 40.04
N VAL A 361 -63.38 -25.71 38.80
CA VAL A 361 -64.34 -25.58 37.69
C VAL A 361 -65.07 -26.90 37.43
N THR A 362 -64.38 -28.04 37.51
CA THR A 362 -65.00 -29.36 37.34
C THR A 362 -65.99 -29.66 38.46
N ALA A 363 -65.63 -29.37 39.71
CA ALA A 363 -66.52 -29.51 40.86
C ALA A 363 -67.75 -28.60 40.75
N LEU A 364 -67.56 -27.34 40.34
CA LEU A 364 -68.66 -26.39 40.14
C LEU A 364 -69.60 -26.85 39.03
N LYS A 365 -69.06 -27.35 37.90
CA LYS A 365 -69.87 -27.95 36.82
C LYS A 365 -70.72 -29.12 37.34
N ALA A 366 -70.17 -29.98 38.20
CA ALA A 366 -70.92 -31.08 38.81
C ALA A 366 -72.05 -30.56 39.73
N GLN A 367 -71.76 -29.55 40.57
CA GLN A 367 -72.78 -28.92 41.43
C GLN A 367 -73.91 -28.28 40.61
N VAL A 368 -73.59 -27.56 39.53
CA VAL A 368 -74.59 -26.97 38.62
C VAL A 368 -75.46 -28.05 37.97
N SER A 369 -74.87 -29.17 37.57
CA SER A 369 -75.63 -30.30 37.02
C SER A 369 -76.66 -30.86 38.03
N VAL A 370 -76.27 -31.00 39.31
CA VAL A 370 -77.18 -31.44 40.38
C VAL A 370 -78.27 -30.41 40.67
N MET A 371 -77.95 -29.12 40.66
CA MET A 371 -78.97 -28.07 40.82
C MET A 371 -80.00 -28.12 39.69
N TYR A 372 -79.54 -28.29 38.45
CA TYR A 372 -80.41 -28.41 37.28
C TYR A 372 -81.33 -29.64 37.37
N THR A 373 -80.84 -30.80 37.81
CA THR A 373 -81.70 -31.99 38.00
C THR A 373 -82.70 -31.81 39.14
N LYS A 374 -82.31 -31.12 40.22
CA LYS A 374 -83.22 -30.77 41.31
C LYS A 374 -84.34 -29.83 40.83
N GLU A 375 -84.01 -28.81 40.06
CA GLU A 375 -85.01 -27.91 39.47
C GLU A 375 -86.01 -28.66 38.58
N GLN A 376 -85.54 -29.61 37.78
CA GLN A 376 -86.42 -30.48 36.98
C GLN A 376 -87.35 -31.34 37.86
N LEU A 377 -86.85 -31.86 38.98
CA LEU A 377 -87.65 -32.62 39.93
C LEU A 377 -88.71 -31.75 40.61
N ASP A 378 -88.34 -30.54 41.05
CA ASP A 378 -89.26 -29.59 41.69
C ASP A 378 -90.39 -29.19 40.71
N GLN A 379 -90.08 -28.97 39.43
CA GLN A 379 -91.08 -28.75 38.38
C GLN A 379 -91.99 -29.96 38.16
N ALA A 380 -91.44 -31.19 38.18
CA ALA A 380 -92.23 -32.41 38.06
C ALA A 380 -93.18 -32.58 39.25
N VAL A 381 -92.72 -32.35 40.49
CA VAL A 381 -93.56 -32.40 41.70
C VAL A 381 -94.66 -31.34 41.65
N LEU A 382 -94.34 -30.11 41.23
CA LEU A 382 -95.32 -29.04 41.08
C LEU A 382 -96.41 -29.42 40.08
N SER A 383 -96.04 -29.98 38.92
CA SER A 383 -97.00 -30.44 37.91
C SER A 383 -97.92 -31.56 38.45
N ALA A 384 -97.37 -32.49 39.23
CA ALA A 384 -98.13 -33.57 39.86
C ALA A 384 -99.11 -33.03 40.93
N GLN A 385 -98.68 -32.06 41.74
CA GLN A 385 -99.53 -31.39 42.72
C GLN A 385 -100.66 -30.60 42.05
N GLN A 386 -100.37 -29.84 41.00
CA GLN A 386 -101.38 -29.12 40.22
C GLN A 386 -102.41 -30.07 39.61
N SER A 387 -101.97 -31.22 39.10
CA SER A 387 -102.86 -32.28 38.61
C SER A 387 -103.76 -32.85 39.73
N LEU A 388 -103.19 -33.11 40.91
CA LEU A 388 -103.97 -33.56 42.08
C LEU A 388 -105.00 -32.50 42.52
N VAL A 389 -104.60 -31.24 42.63
CA VAL A 389 -105.51 -30.15 43.00
C VAL A 389 -106.64 -29.99 41.99
N SER A 390 -106.35 -30.15 40.69
CA SER A 390 -107.38 -30.08 39.64
C SER A 390 -108.40 -31.23 39.68
N THR A 391 -108.04 -32.37 40.30
CA THR A 391 -108.92 -33.53 40.41
C THR A 391 -109.75 -33.55 41.70
N ILE A 392 -109.31 -32.87 42.76
CA ILE A 392 -110.05 -32.74 44.04
C ILE A 392 -111.51 -32.27 43.87
N PRO A 393 -111.84 -31.27 43.02
CA PRO A 393 -113.24 -30.88 42.79
C PRO A 393 -114.09 -32.01 42.19
N ALA A 394 -113.52 -32.82 41.30
CA ALA A 394 -114.21 -33.96 40.68
C ALA A 394 -114.42 -35.10 41.68
N THR A 395 -113.43 -35.40 42.54
CA THR A 395 -113.58 -36.41 43.60
C THR A 395 -114.56 -35.95 44.69
N LEU A 396 -114.51 -34.69 45.10
CA LEU A 396 -115.51 -34.12 46.02
C LEU A 396 -116.90 -34.11 45.39
N SER A 397 -117.02 -33.78 44.11
CA SER A 397 -118.29 -33.87 43.38
C SER A 397 -118.79 -35.31 43.23
N GLY A 398 -117.90 -36.30 43.17
CA GLY A 398 -118.27 -37.72 43.16
C GLY A 398 -118.74 -38.23 44.51
N ILE A 399 -118.13 -37.78 45.61
CA ILE A 399 -118.51 -38.16 46.99
C ILE A 399 -119.79 -37.44 47.43
N PHE A 400 -119.96 -36.16 47.07
CA PHE A 400 -121.11 -35.35 47.49
C PHE A 400 -122.21 -35.22 46.42
N GLY A 401 -122.00 -35.79 45.23
CA GLY A 401 -122.99 -35.90 44.16
C GLY A 401 -123.78 -37.21 44.18
N ASP A 402 -123.50 -38.11 45.12
CA ASP A 402 -124.31 -39.31 45.35
C ASP A 402 -125.60 -38.93 46.10
N PRO A 403 -126.80 -39.11 45.50
CA PRO A 403 -128.07 -38.75 46.13
C PRO A 403 -128.39 -39.57 47.40
N ALA A 404 -127.57 -40.56 47.78
CA ALA A 404 -127.72 -41.32 49.01
C ALA A 404 -127.34 -40.57 50.31
N PHE A 405 -126.66 -39.41 50.23
CA PHE A 405 -126.17 -38.64 51.40
C PHE A 405 -126.81 -37.25 51.57
N ALA A 406 -128.02 -37.05 51.08
CA ALA A 406 -128.81 -35.85 51.36
C ALA A 406 -129.37 -35.87 52.80
N LEU A 407 -128.72 -35.16 53.74
CA LEU A 407 -129.30 -34.80 55.04
C LEU A 407 -129.79 -33.34 55.01
N PRO A 408 -130.96 -33.02 55.59
CA PRO A 408 -131.56 -31.71 55.48
C PRO A 408 -131.07 -30.75 56.57
N GLY A 409 -130.57 -29.59 56.15
CA GLY A 409 -130.29 -28.44 57.02
C GLY A 409 -128.82 -28.03 57.04
N ASN A 410 -128.54 -26.90 56.38
CA ASN A 410 -127.27 -26.15 56.33
C ASN A 410 -126.27 -26.73 55.33
N SER A 411 -126.12 -26.04 54.20
CA SER A 411 -125.54 -26.60 52.99
C SER A 411 -124.08 -26.99 53.19
N VAL A 412 -123.76 -28.24 52.85
CA VAL A 412 -122.39 -28.72 52.64
C VAL A 412 -121.61 -27.76 51.72
N THR A 413 -122.32 -27.08 50.81
CA THR A 413 -121.82 -25.98 49.97
C THR A 413 -121.28 -24.78 50.78
N GLU A 414 -121.91 -24.36 51.89
CA GLU A 414 -121.39 -23.29 52.77
C GLU A 414 -120.16 -23.74 53.57
N GLN A 415 -120.11 -25.00 54.00
CA GLN A 415 -118.93 -25.56 54.70
C GLN A 415 -117.74 -25.75 53.75
N ILE A 416 -117.98 -26.16 52.51
CA ILE A 416 -116.97 -26.22 51.45
C ILE A 416 -116.49 -24.81 51.08
N THR A 417 -117.39 -23.84 50.97
CA THR A 417 -117.03 -22.43 50.69
C THR A 417 -116.19 -21.83 51.83
N ALA A 418 -116.49 -22.18 53.08
CA ALA A 418 -115.71 -21.78 54.26
C ALA A 418 -114.31 -22.43 54.28
N LEU A 419 -114.18 -23.72 53.93
CA LEU A 419 -112.88 -24.39 53.85
C LEU A 419 -112.03 -23.86 52.68
N THR A 420 -112.63 -23.63 51.51
CA THR A 420 -111.94 -23.06 50.34
C THR A 420 -111.50 -21.62 50.61
N SER A 421 -112.30 -20.83 51.33
CA SER A 421 -111.92 -19.48 51.77
C SER A 421 -110.84 -19.49 52.86
N ALA A 422 -110.83 -20.50 53.75
CA ALA A 422 -109.79 -20.68 54.76
C ALA A 422 -108.43 -21.05 54.13
N ILE A 423 -108.43 -21.89 53.09
CA ILE A 423 -107.22 -22.24 52.33
C ILE A 423 -106.74 -21.04 51.49
N GLY A 424 -107.66 -20.28 50.89
CA GLY A 424 -107.34 -19.08 50.11
C GLY A 424 -106.88 -17.87 50.95
N SER A 425 -107.14 -17.86 52.26
CA SER A 425 -106.76 -16.77 53.18
C SER A 425 -105.56 -17.09 54.07
N MET A 426 -104.90 -18.25 53.88
CA MET A 426 -103.67 -18.56 54.59
C MET A 426 -102.58 -17.53 54.22
N PRO A 427 -102.01 -16.79 55.20
CA PRO A 427 -100.95 -15.83 54.91
C PRO A 427 -99.76 -16.55 54.28
N ALA A 428 -99.15 -15.96 53.25
CA ALA A 428 -98.05 -16.56 52.49
C ALA A 428 -96.89 -17.09 53.37
N GLY A 429 -96.71 -16.55 54.58
CA GLY A 429 -95.73 -17.02 55.56
C GLY A 429 -96.01 -18.42 56.16
N GLN A 430 -97.27 -18.86 56.26
CA GLN A 430 -97.59 -20.22 56.72
C GLN A 430 -97.47 -21.27 55.62
N ILE A 431 -97.79 -20.92 54.37
CA ILE A 431 -97.55 -21.78 53.20
C ILE A 431 -96.05 -21.99 53.02
N LYS A 432 -95.25 -20.91 53.16
CA LYS A 432 -93.78 -20.99 53.10
C LYS A 432 -93.19 -21.84 54.24
N LYS A 433 -93.74 -21.78 55.46
CA LYS A 433 -93.31 -22.63 56.59
C LYS A 433 -93.60 -24.12 56.36
N LEU A 434 -94.76 -24.44 55.76
CA LEU A 434 -95.11 -25.81 55.39
C LEU A 434 -94.24 -26.32 54.23
N GLN A 435 -93.92 -25.48 53.25
CA GLN A 435 -92.98 -25.81 52.18
C GLN A 435 -91.55 -25.99 52.70
N GLU A 436 -91.07 -25.13 53.62
CA GLU A 436 -89.75 -25.27 54.26
C GLU A 436 -89.66 -26.52 55.17
N GLN A 437 -90.76 -26.94 55.80
CA GLN A 437 -90.82 -28.20 56.57
C GLN A 437 -90.90 -29.46 55.71
N LEU A 438 -91.40 -29.36 54.46
CA LEU A 438 -91.34 -30.45 53.49
C LEU A 438 -90.02 -30.50 52.69
N THR A 439 -89.29 -29.37 52.62
CA THR A 439 -88.01 -29.25 51.89
C THR A 439 -86.81 -29.62 52.74
N ARG A 440 -86.90 -29.50 54.08
CA ARG A 440 -85.98 -30.17 55.02
C ARG A 440 -86.26 -31.67 55.03
#